data_AF-A0A822HBS5-F1
#
_entry.id   AF-A0A822HBS5-F1
#
_cell.length_a   1.000
_cell.length_b   1.000
_cell.length_c   1.000
_cell.angle_alpha   90.00
_cell.angle_beta   90.00
_cell.angle_gamma   90.00
#
_symmetry.space_group_name_H-M   'P 1'
#
loop_
_entity.id
_entity.type
_entity.pdbx_description
1 polymer ?
#
loop_
_entity_poly.entity_id
_entity_poly.type
_entity_poly.pdbx_seq_one_letter_code
_entity_poly.pdbx_strand_id
1 'polypeptide(L)'
;MSAWVTNAIGRIENCEIGDSNDCSYLIKFILNGIGVHSASVKYKDRETYGSRYEYTAGSIEGGGAHNIGASWNDRIHGEVKSTNEFIVYTHEAGVGCLGLAVEGPAKAKIDIFDRKNGSCD
;
A
#
# COMPACT_ATOMS: atom_id res chain seq x y z
N MET A 1 7.47 -21.49 -9.77
CA MET A 1 7.44 -20.06 -9.41
C MET A 1 8.43 -19.87 -8.27
N SER A 2 9.07 -18.71 -8.15
CA SER A 2 9.94 -18.39 -7.02
C SER A 2 9.69 -16.96 -6.57
N ALA A 3 9.84 -16.70 -5.27
CA ALA A 3 9.68 -15.39 -4.68
C ALA A 3 10.67 -15.22 -3.53
N TRP A 4 11.22 -14.01 -3.39
CA TRP A 4 12.14 -13.66 -2.33
C TRP A 4 11.94 -12.20 -1.93
N VAL A 5 12.25 -11.88 -0.68
CA VAL A 5 12.32 -10.52 -0.16
C VAL A 5 13.78 -10.15 0.04
N THR A 6 14.14 -8.91 -0.32
CA THR A 6 15.38 -8.31 0.18
C THR A 6 15.03 -7.21 1.16
N ASN A 7 15.68 -7.23 2.31
CA ASN A 7 15.50 -6.21 3.33
C ASN A 7 16.33 -4.95 3.08
N ALA A 8 16.14 -3.94 3.94
CA ALA A 8 16.80 -2.64 3.85
C ALA A 8 18.34 -2.69 3.87
N ILE A 9 18.93 -3.78 4.38
CA ILE A 9 20.39 -3.98 4.41
C ILE A 9 20.89 -4.93 3.30
N GLY A 10 20.04 -5.32 2.36
CA GLY A 10 20.42 -6.15 1.21
C GLY A 10 20.38 -7.67 1.46
N ARG A 11 19.92 -8.13 2.64
CA ARG A 11 19.78 -9.56 2.94
C ARG A 11 18.56 -10.14 2.24
N ILE A 12 18.74 -11.29 1.62
CA ILE A 12 17.71 -11.98 0.83
C ILE A 12 17.14 -13.16 1.62
N GLU A 13 15.81 -13.26 1.68
CA GLU A 13 15.09 -14.38 2.29
C GLU A 13 14.02 -14.91 1.33
N ASN A 14 13.90 -16.24 1.24
CA ASN A 14 12.89 -16.87 0.37
C ASN A 14 11.49 -16.68 0.96
N CYS A 15 10.51 -16.44 0.10
CA CYS A 15 9.11 -16.36 0.49
C CYS A 15 8.43 -17.72 0.41
N GLU A 16 7.43 -17.94 1.26
CA GLU A 16 6.49 -19.03 1.10
C GLU A 16 5.47 -18.65 0.01
N ILE A 17 5.21 -19.58 -0.92
CA ILE A 17 4.23 -19.40 -1.99
C ILE A 17 3.11 -20.41 -1.75
N GLY A 18 1.89 -19.93 -1.59
CA GLY A 18 0.68 -20.73 -1.54
C GLY A 18 -0.20 -20.49 -2.76
N ASP A 19 -0.89 -21.53 -3.20
CA ASP A 19 -1.97 -21.39 -4.19
C ASP A 19 -3.21 -20.83 -3.49
N SER A 20 -3.83 -19.83 -4.11
CA SER A 20 -5.15 -19.32 -3.72
C SER A 20 -6.15 -19.71 -4.81
N ASN A 21 -7.44 -19.69 -4.46
CA ASN A 21 -8.49 -19.87 -5.46
C ASN A 21 -8.41 -18.71 -6.50
N ASP A 22 -8.96 -18.96 -7.69
CA ASP A 22 -9.11 -17.95 -8.76
C ASP A 22 -7.79 -17.45 -9.40
N CYS A 23 -6.90 -18.38 -9.80
CA CYS A 23 -5.67 -18.07 -10.54
C CYS A 23 -4.75 -17.03 -9.86
N SER A 24 -4.81 -16.95 -8.54
CA SER A 24 -4.01 -16.04 -7.72
C SER A 24 -3.01 -16.81 -6.86
N TYR A 25 -1.85 -16.20 -6.59
CA TYR A 25 -0.82 -16.76 -5.72
C TYR A 25 -0.69 -15.90 -4.47
N LEU A 26 -0.63 -16.55 -3.31
CA LEU A 26 -0.39 -15.91 -2.02
C LEU A 26 1.10 -16.00 -1.69
N ILE A 27 1.76 -14.85 -1.55
CA ILE A 27 3.18 -14.79 -1.18
C ILE A 27 3.26 -14.35 0.28
N LYS A 28 3.84 -15.18 1.14
CA LYS A 28 4.03 -14.93 2.56
C LYS A 28 5.52 -14.80 2.89
N PHE A 29 5.84 -13.81 3.72
CA PHE A 29 7.18 -13.58 4.25
C PHE A 29 7.08 -12.79 5.56
N ILE A 30 8.15 -12.81 6.34
CA ILE A 30 8.28 -11.99 7.55
C ILE A 30 9.33 -10.91 7.27
N LEU A 31 8.98 -9.66 7.51
CA LEU A 31 9.91 -8.53 7.36
C LEU A 31 10.82 -8.45 8.59
N ASN A 32 12.11 -8.70 8.38
CA ASN A 32 13.14 -8.63 9.42
C ASN A 32 13.93 -7.33 9.32
N GLY A 33 13.73 -6.43 10.29
CA GLY A 33 14.39 -5.14 10.38
C GLY A 33 13.58 -3.97 9.82
N ILE A 34 13.89 -2.77 10.29
CA ILE A 34 13.24 -1.52 9.90
C ILE A 34 13.79 -1.05 8.54
N GLY A 35 12.94 -0.44 7.72
CA GLY A 35 13.29 0.20 6.46
C GLY A 35 12.57 -0.39 5.25
N VAL A 36 13.03 -0.04 4.05
CA VAL A 36 12.44 -0.48 2.79
C VAL A 36 12.87 -1.91 2.48
N HIS A 37 11.89 -2.78 2.31
CA HIS A 37 12.02 -4.15 1.82
C HIS A 37 11.44 -4.24 0.42
N SER A 38 11.86 -5.24 -0.33
CA SER A 38 11.43 -5.36 -1.71
C SER A 38 11.27 -6.82 -2.11
N ALA A 39 10.04 -7.22 -2.44
CA ALA A 39 9.68 -8.56 -2.86
C ALA A 39 9.78 -8.71 -4.38
N SER A 40 10.47 -9.75 -4.81
CA SER A 40 10.62 -10.11 -6.21
C SER A 40 9.92 -11.43 -6.47
N VAL A 41 9.34 -11.56 -7.66
CA VAL A 41 8.59 -12.76 -8.06
C VAL A 41 8.97 -13.15 -9.48
N LYS A 42 9.25 -14.45 -9.67
CA LYS A 42 9.54 -15.05 -10.97
C LYS A 42 8.60 -16.20 -11.28
N TYR A 43 8.14 -16.25 -12.52
CA TYR A 43 7.41 -17.36 -13.10
C TYR A 43 8.15 -17.88 -14.34
N LYS A 44 8.51 -19.18 -14.33
CA LYS A 44 9.34 -19.81 -15.39
C LYS A 44 10.60 -18.99 -15.70
N ASP A 45 11.34 -18.63 -14.64
CA ASP A 45 12.58 -17.85 -14.68
C ASP A 45 12.49 -16.44 -15.26
N ARG A 46 11.28 -15.94 -15.53
CA ARG A 46 11.00 -14.56 -15.94
C ARG A 46 10.35 -13.78 -14.82
N GLU A 47 10.71 -12.50 -14.70
CA GLU A 47 10.03 -11.61 -13.76
C GLU A 47 8.55 -11.46 -14.12
N THR A 48 7.70 -11.49 -13.10
CA THR A 48 6.28 -11.22 -13.27
C THR A 48 6.05 -9.71 -13.44
N TYR A 49 4.92 -9.37 -14.06
CA TYR A 49 4.51 -7.98 -14.18
C TYR A 49 4.35 -7.33 -12.79
N GLY A 50 4.97 -6.16 -12.59
CA GLY A 50 4.95 -5.44 -11.32
C GLY A 50 6.04 -5.86 -10.31
N SER A 51 6.79 -6.94 -10.56
CA SER A 51 8.06 -7.15 -9.86
C SER A 51 8.98 -5.98 -10.24
N ARG A 52 9.55 -5.24 -9.28
CA ARG A 52 9.66 -5.52 -7.84
C ARG A 52 8.65 -4.75 -6.98
N TYR A 53 8.09 -5.38 -5.95
CA TYR A 53 7.13 -4.76 -5.03
C TYR A 53 7.82 -4.24 -3.78
N GLU A 54 7.71 -2.95 -3.48
CA GLU A 54 8.35 -2.32 -2.30
C GLU A 54 7.40 -2.27 -1.10
N TYR A 55 7.95 -2.50 0.10
CA TYR A 55 7.25 -2.51 1.38
C TYR A 55 8.12 -1.86 2.44
N THR A 56 7.60 -0.90 3.20
CA THR A 56 8.35 -0.35 4.33
C THR A 56 7.92 -1.00 5.62
N ALA A 57 8.90 -1.55 6.34
CA ALA A 57 8.73 -2.00 7.71
C ALA A 57 9.13 -0.86 8.65
N GLY A 58 8.14 -0.25 9.32
CA GLY A 58 8.36 0.72 10.38
C GLY A 58 8.40 0.08 11.77
N SER A 59 8.86 0.83 12.78
CA SER A 59 8.60 0.47 14.17
C SER A 59 7.09 0.49 14.42
N ILE A 60 6.55 -0.53 15.09
CA ILE A 60 5.14 -0.57 15.51
C ILE A 60 4.93 0.39 16.71
N GLU A 61 6.00 0.82 17.37
CA GLU A 61 5.93 1.76 18.49
C GLU A 61 5.40 3.12 18.01
N GLY A 62 4.16 3.44 18.38
CA GLY A 62 3.49 4.70 18.04
C GLY A 62 2.58 4.68 16.81
N GLY A 63 2.57 3.57 16.04
CA GLY A 63 1.77 3.43 14.82
C GLY A 63 2.27 4.26 13.63
N GLY A 64 1.84 3.92 12.41
CA GLY A 64 2.32 4.56 11.18
C GLY A 64 1.52 5.78 10.71
N ALA A 65 0.68 6.37 11.58
CA ALA A 65 -0.15 7.52 11.20
C ALA A 65 0.66 8.71 10.68
N HIS A 66 1.86 8.94 11.22
CA HIS A 66 2.79 9.99 10.80
C HIS A 66 3.37 9.78 9.38
N ASN A 67 3.22 8.58 8.83
CA ASN A 67 3.63 8.23 7.47
C ASN A 67 2.46 8.26 6.47
N ILE A 68 1.26 8.64 6.92
CA ILE A 68 0.12 8.85 6.01
C ILE A 68 0.26 10.23 5.38
N GLY A 69 0.17 10.28 4.05
CA GLY A 69 0.10 11.51 3.28
C GLY A 69 -1.27 11.71 2.66
N ALA A 70 -1.67 12.96 2.43
CA ALA A 70 -2.81 13.28 1.60
C ALA A 70 -2.45 14.41 0.62
N SER A 71 -2.88 14.30 -0.62
CA SER A 71 -2.72 15.32 -1.64
C SER A 71 -4.04 15.57 -2.32
N TRP A 72 -4.34 16.83 -2.58
CA TRP A 72 -5.35 17.15 -3.56
C TRP A 72 -4.77 16.92 -4.97
N ASN A 73 -5.63 16.77 -5.96
CA ASN A 73 -5.22 16.96 -7.34
C ASN A 73 -4.89 18.45 -7.57
N ASP A 74 -5.06 18.95 -8.79
CA ASP A 74 -4.70 20.30 -9.23
C ASP A 74 -5.47 21.45 -8.51
N ARG A 75 -6.32 21.14 -7.52
CA ARG A 75 -7.18 22.09 -6.81
C ARG A 75 -7.16 21.85 -5.30
N ILE A 76 -6.82 22.90 -4.55
CA ILE A 76 -6.86 22.93 -3.08
C ILE A 76 -8.24 23.44 -2.58
N HIS A 77 -9.25 23.48 -3.46
CA HIS A 77 -10.61 23.91 -3.12
C HIS A 77 -11.65 23.03 -3.80
N GLY A 78 -12.81 22.90 -3.16
CA GLY A 78 -13.95 22.19 -3.72
C GLY A 78 -14.96 23.10 -4.40
N GLU A 79 -15.81 22.52 -5.26
CA GLU A 79 -16.95 23.18 -5.87
C GLU A 79 -18.25 22.46 -5.47
N VAL A 80 -19.29 23.26 -5.19
CA VAL A 80 -20.60 22.74 -4.76
C VAL A 80 -21.26 22.01 -5.93
N LYS A 81 -21.86 20.85 -5.66
CA LYS A 81 -22.48 19.93 -6.66
C LYS A 81 -21.49 19.29 -7.64
N SER A 82 -20.18 19.42 -7.41
CA SER A 82 -19.13 18.72 -8.15
C SER A 82 -18.49 17.64 -7.27
N THR A 83 -17.97 16.58 -7.90
CA THR A 83 -17.08 15.63 -7.20
C THR A 83 -15.77 16.33 -6.90
N ASN A 84 -15.32 16.24 -5.65
CA ASN A 84 -14.06 16.82 -5.19
C ASN A 84 -13.17 15.66 -4.72
N GLU A 85 -12.06 15.45 -5.42
CA GLU A 85 -11.19 14.28 -5.25
C GLU A 85 -9.87 14.67 -4.57
N PHE A 86 -9.37 13.77 -3.71
CA PHE A 86 -8.05 13.85 -3.12
C PHE A 86 -7.52 12.42 -2.93
N ILE A 87 -6.20 12.29 -2.91
CA ILE A 87 -5.51 11.01 -2.81
C ILE A 87 -4.95 10.87 -1.39
N VAL A 88 -5.16 9.71 -0.78
CA VAL A 88 -4.52 9.33 0.48
C VAL A 88 -3.47 8.26 0.22
N TYR A 89 -2.25 8.50 0.69
CA TYR A 89 -1.13 7.57 0.61
C TYR A 89 -0.93 6.88 1.96
N THR A 90 -1.03 5.56 1.99
CA THR A 90 -0.93 4.74 3.21
C THR A 90 0.20 3.72 3.18
N HIS A 91 0.94 3.63 2.07
CA HIS A 91 1.94 2.56 1.87
C HIS A 91 3.02 2.50 2.97
N GLU A 92 3.42 3.65 3.52
CA GLU A 92 4.44 3.76 4.57
C GLU A 92 3.86 3.67 6.00
N ALA A 93 2.53 3.69 6.14
CA ALA A 93 1.84 3.67 7.42
C ALA A 93 1.70 2.25 8.00
N GLY A 94 1.95 1.22 7.19
CA GLY A 94 1.75 -0.17 7.59
C GLY A 94 0.28 -0.56 7.74
N VAL A 95 0.03 -1.67 8.44
CA VAL A 95 -1.33 -2.22 8.62
C VAL A 95 -2.08 -1.46 9.70
N GLY A 96 -3.31 -1.02 9.40
CA GLY A 96 -4.17 -0.30 10.34
C GLY A 96 -5.55 0.04 9.80
N CYS A 97 -6.26 0.91 10.51
CA CYS A 97 -7.57 1.44 10.08
C CYS A 97 -7.43 2.91 9.69
N LEU A 98 -7.94 3.27 8.50
CA LEU A 98 -8.08 4.65 8.05
C LEU A 98 -9.52 5.14 8.32
N GLY A 99 -9.65 6.27 9.00
CA GLY A 99 -10.93 6.95 9.20
C GLY A 99 -10.96 8.28 8.46
N LEU A 100 -12.07 8.56 7.77
CA LEU A 100 -12.30 9.82 7.05
C LEU A 100 -13.60 10.48 7.51
N ALA A 101 -13.55 11.78 7.78
CA ALA A 101 -14.71 12.59 8.14
C ALA A 101 -14.74 13.88 7.33
N VAL A 102 -15.93 14.29 6.90
CA VAL A 102 -16.16 15.57 6.21
C VAL A 102 -17.18 16.36 7.01
N GLU A 103 -16.76 17.52 7.49
CA GLU A 103 -17.61 18.43 8.27
C GLU A 103 -17.96 19.66 7.45
N GLY A 104 -19.21 20.12 7.60
CA GLY A 104 -19.69 21.27 6.86
C GLY A 104 -21.19 21.53 7.06
N PRO A 105 -21.74 22.54 6.37
CA PRO A 105 -23.13 22.93 6.53
C PRO A 105 -24.13 21.92 5.92
N ALA A 106 -23.65 20.92 5.20
CA ALA A 106 -24.46 19.89 4.57
C ALA A 106 -23.76 18.53 4.62
N LYS A 107 -24.55 17.45 4.62
CA LYS A 107 -24.04 16.08 4.57
C LYS A 107 -23.32 15.82 3.24
N ALA A 108 -22.05 15.42 3.31
CA ALA A 108 -21.28 14.99 2.16
C ALA A 108 -21.55 13.50 1.84
N LYS A 109 -21.50 13.17 0.55
CA LYS A 109 -21.37 11.78 0.09
C LYS A 109 -19.87 11.51 -0.07
N ILE A 110 -19.42 10.39 0.49
CA ILE A 110 -18.02 9.95 0.44
C ILE A 110 -18.02 8.60 -0.24
N ASP A 111 -17.23 8.47 -1.30
CA ASP A 111 -16.93 7.22 -1.96
C ASP A 111 -15.40 7.01 -1.84
N ILE A 112 -14.95 5.77 -1.63
CA ILE A 112 -13.52 5.44 -1.47
C ILE A 112 -13.15 4.36 -2.48
N PHE A 113 -12.06 4.57 -3.21
CA PHE A 113 -11.52 3.64 -4.19
C PHE A 113 -10.08 3.24 -3.87
N ASP A 114 -9.86 1.97 -3.51
CA ASP A 114 -8.51 1.43 -3.30
C ASP A 114 -7.82 1.12 -4.65
N ARG A 115 -6.72 1.81 -4.92
CA ARG A 115 -5.91 1.61 -6.14
C ARG A 115 -5.05 0.35 -6.09
N LYS A 116 -4.99 -0.36 -4.95
CA LYS A 116 -4.17 -1.56 -4.71
C LYS A 116 -2.66 -1.35 -4.89
N ASN A 117 -2.21 -0.12 -4.76
CA ASN A 117 -0.80 0.27 -4.81
C ASN A 117 -0.36 1.05 -3.56
N GLY A 118 -1.13 0.97 -2.47
CA GLY A 118 -0.89 1.73 -1.25
C GLY A 118 -1.39 3.18 -1.28
N SER A 119 -2.28 3.50 -2.23
CA SER A 119 -3.04 4.76 -2.26
C SER A 119 -4.53 4.51 -2.49
N CYS A 120 -5.37 5.46 -2.06
CA CYS A 120 -6.81 5.44 -2.27
C CYS A 120 -7.30 6.82 -2.73
N ASP A 121 -8.35 6.83 -3.55
CA ASP A 121 -9.08 8.03 -4.00
C ASP A 121 -10.44 8.17 -3.31
#